data_AF-A0A7F8KAJ3-F1
#
_entry.id   AF-A0A7F8KAJ3-F1
#
_cell.length_a   1.000
_cell.length_b   1.000
_cell.length_c   1.000
_cell.angle_alpha   90.00
_cell.angle_beta   90.00
_cell.angle_gamma   90.00
#
_symmetry.space_group_name_H-M   'P 1'
#
loop_
_entity.id
_entity.type
_entity.pdbx_description
1 polymer ?
#
loop_
_entity_poly.entity_id
_entity_poly.type
_entity_poly.pdbx_seq_one_letter_code
_entity_poly.pdbx_strand_id
1 'polypeptide(L)'
;MSERALTSHHSALLVLLQDRGVFRAGQWSQQAVIHHGLQHGSQIPCIQMALQAHYDVIVLNPNDNFVDLQTEKERKGLLTQNVESPSRKMVQTESFLSLQQSLQCIPKRCSNTPEEHMAYIWDYFISKAEGKDVAFLVHGYGGLVFMDLLVRRKWEVMSKVYAVALIDSEHHVGHQLGSDIQLLAWIKHHCREWVTSPKPLDKPAATVLKKEFPTVSAGTEEHNLAPSSSLQSIFKYFRKSLKAKAAINFSRVPIVTRSSTKRKQSA
;
A
#
# COMPACT_ATOMS: atom_id res chain seq x y z
N MET A 1 -4.66 -6.91 -8.06
CA MET A 1 -4.67 -5.53 -8.59
C MET A 1 -5.99 -5.32 -9.34
N SER A 2 -6.64 -4.16 -9.22
CA SER A 2 -7.85 -3.86 -10.01
C SER A 2 -7.53 -3.80 -11.50
N GLU A 3 -8.46 -4.22 -12.35
CA GLU A 3 -8.28 -4.33 -13.81
C GLU A 3 -7.78 -3.02 -14.46
N ARG A 4 -8.22 -1.88 -13.93
CA ARG A 4 -7.92 -0.54 -14.45
C ARG A 4 -6.76 0.15 -13.73
N ALA A 5 -6.10 -0.53 -12.78
CA ALA A 5 -5.07 0.08 -11.95
C ALA A 5 -3.94 0.74 -12.72
N LEU A 6 -3.57 0.18 -13.88
CA LEU A 6 -2.46 0.68 -14.70
C LEU A 6 -2.91 1.42 -15.97
N THR A 7 -4.19 1.38 -16.31
CA THR A 7 -4.69 1.82 -17.64
C THR A 7 -5.64 3.01 -17.60
N SER A 8 -6.28 3.31 -16.46
CA SER A 8 -7.14 4.50 -16.37
C SER A 8 -6.32 5.78 -16.12
N HIS A 9 -6.75 6.90 -16.69
CA HIS A 9 -6.01 8.16 -16.61
C HIS A 9 -6.54 9.17 -15.57
N HIS A 10 -7.61 8.83 -14.83
CA HIS A 10 -8.33 9.79 -13.97
C HIS A 10 -8.67 9.29 -12.55
N SER A 11 -8.28 8.06 -12.19
CA SER A 11 -8.50 7.53 -10.84
C SER A 11 -7.23 7.61 -10.00
N ALA A 12 -7.41 7.87 -8.71
CA ALA A 12 -6.35 7.74 -7.73
C ALA A 12 -6.04 6.24 -7.50
N LEU A 13 -4.79 5.92 -7.20
CA LEU A 13 -4.32 4.56 -6.95
C LEU A 13 -4.03 4.38 -5.46
N LEU A 14 -4.66 3.40 -4.82
CA LEU A 14 -4.39 2.99 -3.45
C LEU A 14 -3.50 1.76 -3.42
N VAL A 15 -2.37 1.84 -2.73
CA VAL A 15 -1.44 0.74 -2.52
C VAL A 15 -1.55 0.26 -1.08
N LEU A 16 -1.82 -1.03 -0.89
CA LEU A 16 -1.92 -1.67 0.42
C LEU A 16 -0.61 -2.37 0.78
N LEU A 17 0.03 -1.90 1.85
CA LEU A 17 1.23 -2.49 2.44
C LEU A 17 0.88 -3.11 3.80
N GLN A 18 1.08 -4.42 3.88
CA GLN A 18 0.81 -5.22 5.08
C GLN A 18 2.04 -5.32 6.00
N ASP A 19 1.79 -5.80 7.22
CA ASP A 19 2.83 -6.11 8.19
C ASP A 19 3.65 -7.36 7.79
N ARG A 20 4.80 -7.56 8.45
CA ARG A 20 5.64 -8.76 8.30
C ARG A 20 4.98 -9.96 8.95
N GLY A 21 5.36 -11.15 8.48
CA GLY A 21 4.95 -12.42 9.09
C GLY A 21 4.31 -13.36 8.08
N VAL A 22 3.45 -14.25 8.57
CA VAL A 22 2.81 -15.30 7.76
C VAL A 22 1.63 -14.79 6.91
N PHE A 23 1.40 -13.48 6.87
CA PHE A 23 0.28 -12.86 6.17
C PHE A 23 0.48 -12.91 4.66
N ARG A 24 -0.56 -13.32 3.95
CA ARG A 24 -0.61 -13.26 2.48
C ARG A 24 -1.43 -12.05 2.02
N ALA A 25 -1.27 -11.71 0.74
CA ALA A 25 -2.09 -10.68 0.10
C ALA A 25 -3.57 -10.83 0.44
N GLY A 26 -4.19 -9.72 0.85
CA GLY A 26 -5.59 -9.71 1.26
C GLY A 26 -5.82 -9.89 2.77
N GLN A 27 -4.79 -10.08 3.58
CA GLN A 27 -4.90 -10.24 5.03
C GLN A 27 -4.24 -9.09 5.80
N TRP A 28 -4.85 -8.69 6.91
CA TRP A 28 -4.23 -7.84 7.93
C TRP A 28 -3.74 -8.68 9.12
N SER A 29 -4.54 -9.65 9.58
CA SER A 29 -4.17 -10.50 10.70
C SER A 29 -4.97 -11.80 10.70
N GLN A 30 -4.28 -12.95 10.82
CA GLN A 30 -4.93 -14.26 10.97
C GLN A 30 -5.72 -14.35 12.28
N GLN A 31 -5.18 -13.80 13.36
CA GLN A 31 -5.87 -13.77 14.66
C GLN A 31 -7.18 -12.98 14.56
N ALA A 32 -7.15 -11.80 13.94
CA ALA A 32 -8.39 -11.04 13.72
C ALA A 32 -9.38 -11.76 12.81
N VAL A 33 -8.91 -12.51 11.80
CA VAL A 33 -9.82 -13.35 10.98
C VAL A 33 -10.49 -14.42 11.82
N ILE A 34 -9.74 -15.12 12.68
CA ILE A 34 -10.27 -16.21 13.51
C ILE A 34 -11.26 -15.69 14.55
N HIS A 35 -10.93 -14.60 15.24
CA HIS A 35 -11.71 -14.10 16.36
C HIS A 35 -12.82 -13.11 15.98
N HIS A 36 -12.63 -12.33 14.91
CA HIS A 36 -13.51 -11.22 14.52
C HIS A 36 -13.98 -11.29 13.05
N GLY A 37 -13.61 -12.36 12.35
CA GLY A 37 -14.00 -12.63 10.97
C GLY A 37 -13.23 -11.82 9.93
N LEU A 38 -13.56 -12.08 8.66
CA LEU A 38 -12.93 -11.42 7.51
C LEU A 38 -13.16 -9.90 7.50
N GLN A 39 -14.22 -9.41 8.14
CA GLN A 39 -14.52 -7.97 8.22
C GLN A 39 -13.46 -7.19 9.02
N HIS A 40 -12.76 -7.84 9.94
CA HIS A 40 -11.73 -7.16 10.73
C HIS A 40 -10.31 -7.61 10.36
N GLY A 41 -10.13 -8.89 10.03
CA GLY A 41 -8.81 -9.44 9.74
C GLY A 41 -8.37 -9.44 8.28
N SER A 42 -9.23 -9.05 7.33
CA SER A 42 -8.89 -9.03 5.90
C SER A 42 -8.85 -7.61 5.32
N GLN A 43 -8.25 -7.49 4.15
CA GLN A 43 -8.20 -6.25 3.36
C GLN A 43 -9.50 -6.02 2.56
N ILE A 44 -10.44 -6.96 2.55
CA ILE A 44 -11.68 -6.87 1.75
C ILE A 44 -12.47 -5.58 2.04
N PRO A 45 -12.72 -5.18 3.30
CA PRO A 45 -13.46 -3.94 3.57
C PRO A 45 -12.73 -2.69 3.08
N CYS A 46 -11.39 -2.69 3.17
CA CYS A 46 -10.56 -1.63 2.62
C CYS A 46 -10.69 -1.55 1.10
N ILE A 47 -10.63 -2.69 0.41
CA ILE A 47 -10.78 -2.76 -1.04
C ILE A 47 -12.18 -2.28 -1.45
N GLN A 48 -13.23 -2.72 -0.76
CA GLN A 48 -14.60 -2.30 -1.02
C GLN A 48 -14.77 -0.79 -0.88
N MET A 49 -14.24 -0.20 0.20
CA MET A 49 -14.30 1.24 0.42
C MET A 49 -13.48 2.04 -0.60
N ALA A 50 -12.33 1.50 -1.02
CA ALA A 50 -11.51 2.07 -2.08
C ALA A 50 -12.27 2.12 -3.41
N LEU A 51 -12.90 1.02 -3.82
CA LEU A 51 -13.68 0.94 -5.04
C LEU A 51 -14.89 1.89 -5.01
N GLN A 52 -15.60 1.96 -3.87
CA GLN A 52 -16.70 2.91 -3.66
C GLN A 52 -16.23 4.37 -3.74
N ALA A 53 -15.00 4.65 -3.33
CA ALA A 53 -14.39 5.97 -3.42
C ALA A 53 -13.65 6.22 -4.76
N HIS A 54 -13.85 5.35 -5.76
CA HIS A 54 -13.26 5.42 -7.10
C HIS A 54 -11.72 5.35 -7.14
N TYR A 55 -11.13 4.63 -6.20
CA TYR A 55 -9.72 4.26 -6.26
C TYR A 55 -9.53 2.97 -7.05
N ASP A 56 -8.42 2.92 -7.78
CA ASP A 56 -7.82 1.65 -8.15
C ASP A 56 -6.99 1.10 -7.01
N VAL A 57 -6.84 -0.22 -6.94
CA VAL A 57 -6.19 -0.86 -5.80
C VAL A 57 -5.10 -1.82 -6.24
N ILE A 58 -3.90 -1.65 -5.67
CA ILE A 58 -2.83 -2.64 -5.69
C ILE A 58 -2.72 -3.23 -4.29
N VAL A 59 -2.93 -4.54 -4.23
CA VAL A 59 -2.67 -5.35 -3.04
C VAL A 59 -1.31 -6.00 -3.21
N LEU A 60 -0.40 -5.73 -2.29
CA LEU A 60 0.96 -6.28 -2.32
C LEU A 60 1.03 -7.59 -1.53
N ASN A 61 2.02 -8.42 -1.84
CA ASN A 61 2.34 -9.64 -1.10
C ASN A 61 3.82 -9.68 -0.71
N PRO A 62 4.31 -8.69 0.06
CA PRO A 62 5.74 -8.52 0.34
C PRO A 62 6.36 -9.63 1.19
N ASN A 63 5.54 -10.51 1.77
CA ASN A 63 5.99 -11.64 2.58
C ASN A 63 6.17 -12.93 1.74
N ASP A 64 5.71 -12.95 0.48
CA ASP A 64 5.79 -14.12 -0.39
C ASP A 64 7.08 -14.14 -1.20
N ASN A 65 8.20 -14.28 -0.50
CA ASN A 65 9.55 -14.08 -1.05
C ASN A 65 10.21 -15.37 -1.58
N PHE A 66 9.57 -16.52 -1.45
CA PHE A 66 10.13 -17.82 -1.81
C PHE A 66 9.24 -18.55 -2.81
N VAL A 67 9.87 -19.32 -3.70
CA VAL A 67 9.21 -20.26 -4.60
C VAL A 67 9.50 -21.67 -4.11
N ASP A 68 8.45 -22.47 -3.94
CA ASP A 68 8.58 -23.89 -3.75
C ASP A 68 8.87 -24.58 -5.10
N LEU A 69 10.01 -25.27 -5.17
CA LEU A 69 10.43 -26.01 -6.36
C LEU A 69 9.46 -27.12 -6.75
N GLN A 70 8.67 -27.66 -5.82
CA GLN A 70 7.64 -28.64 -6.16
C GLN A 70 6.49 -27.98 -6.93
N THR A 71 6.01 -26.82 -6.46
CA THR A 71 4.95 -26.06 -7.14
C THR A 71 5.36 -25.58 -8.54
N GLU A 72 6.64 -25.26 -8.77
CA GLU A 72 7.13 -24.92 -10.11
C GLU A 72 7.10 -26.10 -11.08
N LYS A 73 7.50 -27.30 -10.62
CA LYS A 73 7.43 -28.52 -11.44
C LYS A 73 5.99 -28.88 -11.79
N GLU A 74 5.07 -28.76 -10.82
CA GLU A 74 3.64 -28.98 -11.03
C GLU A 74 3.02 -27.94 -11.96
N ARG A 75 3.33 -26.65 -11.80
CA ARG A 75 2.89 -25.58 -12.72
C ARG A 75 3.39 -25.80 -14.15
N LYS A 76 4.67 -26.18 -14.31
CA LYS A 76 5.23 -26.51 -15.63
C LYS A 76 4.56 -27.74 -16.23
N GLY A 77 4.27 -28.76 -15.42
CA GLY A 77 3.51 -29.95 -15.81
C GLY A 77 2.08 -29.63 -16.25
N LEU A 78 1.37 -28.77 -15.53
CA LEU A 78 0.01 -28.32 -15.88
C LEU A 78 -0.03 -27.47 -17.16
N LEU A 79 1.00 -26.65 -17.39
CA LEU A 79 1.14 -25.90 -18.65
C LEU A 79 1.44 -26.80 -19.85
N THR A 80 2.04 -27.98 -19.63
CA THR A 80 2.29 -28.98 -20.68
C THR A 80 1.11 -29.95 -20.89
N GLN A 81 0.21 -30.10 -19.92
CA GLN A 81 -0.93 -31.02 -20.01
C GLN A 81 -2.13 -30.50 -20.82
N ASN A 82 -2.11 -29.26 -21.30
CA ASN A 82 -3.19 -28.73 -22.15
C ASN A 82 -3.18 -29.26 -23.61
N VAL A 83 -2.43 -30.32 -23.91
CA VAL A 83 -2.40 -30.94 -25.26
C VAL A 83 -3.06 -32.33 -25.31
N GLU A 84 -3.31 -33.03 -24.20
CA GLU A 84 -3.90 -34.38 -24.27
C GLU A 84 -4.96 -34.65 -23.19
N SER A 85 -6.06 -35.27 -23.62
CA SER A 85 -7.29 -35.50 -22.86
C SER A 85 -7.12 -36.45 -21.65
N PRO A 86 -8.00 -36.38 -20.63
CA PRO A 86 -7.75 -37.04 -19.34
C PRO A 86 -8.19 -38.51 -19.38
N SER A 87 -7.28 -39.44 -19.05
CA SER A 87 -7.66 -40.79 -18.65
C SER A 87 -7.53 -40.94 -17.13
N ARG A 88 -8.64 -41.35 -16.52
CA ARG A 88 -8.83 -41.66 -15.09
C ARG A 88 -7.72 -42.56 -14.56
N LYS A 89 -6.99 -42.12 -13.52
CA LYS A 89 -6.41 -43.03 -12.53
C LYS A 89 -6.54 -42.50 -11.11
N MET A 90 -6.59 -43.50 -10.23
CA MET A 90 -7.23 -43.58 -8.92
C MET A 90 -6.48 -42.81 -7.84
N VAL A 91 -7.23 -42.24 -6.90
CA VAL A 91 -6.76 -41.72 -5.62
C VAL A 91 -6.11 -42.86 -4.84
N GLN A 92 -4.83 -42.70 -4.48
CA GLN A 92 -4.22 -43.46 -3.39
C GLN A 92 -3.77 -42.47 -2.30
N THR A 93 -4.33 -42.72 -1.13
CA THR A 93 -4.04 -42.10 0.15
C THR A 93 -2.62 -42.48 0.57
N GLU A 94 -1.66 -41.58 0.38
CA GLU A 94 -0.33 -41.72 1.00
C GLU A 94 -0.07 -40.57 1.98
N SER A 95 -0.12 -40.98 3.26
CA SER A 95 0.62 -40.45 4.41
C SER A 95 0.73 -38.92 4.59
N PHE A 96 -0.14 -38.40 5.44
CA PHE A 96 -0.06 -37.05 6.03
C PHE A 96 1.17 -36.78 6.92
N LEU A 97 2.15 -37.71 7.02
CA LEU A 97 3.21 -37.68 8.05
C LEU A 97 4.66 -37.68 7.51
N SER A 98 4.90 -37.48 6.21
CA SER A 98 6.28 -37.36 5.66
C SER A 98 6.69 -35.93 5.29
N LEU A 99 6.09 -34.91 5.91
CA LEU A 99 6.30 -33.47 5.64
C LEU A 99 7.66 -32.91 6.14
N GLN A 100 8.68 -33.76 6.26
CA GLN A 100 10.02 -33.39 6.73
C GLN A 100 11.09 -33.59 5.64
N GLN A 101 10.68 -33.65 4.37
CA GLN A 101 11.60 -33.57 3.25
C GLN A 101 11.83 -32.10 2.90
N SER A 102 13.09 -31.69 3.02
CA SER A 102 13.60 -30.33 2.78
C SER A 102 13.01 -29.71 1.51
N LEU A 103 12.01 -28.84 1.66
CA LEU A 103 11.54 -27.98 0.59
C LEU A 103 12.71 -27.05 0.23
N GLN A 104 13.34 -27.32 -0.92
CA GLN A 104 14.33 -26.42 -1.49
C GLN A 104 13.58 -25.18 -1.99
N CYS A 105 13.42 -24.20 -1.11
CA CYS A 105 12.81 -22.91 -1.41
C CYS A 105 13.85 -22.00 -2.10
N ILE A 106 13.57 -21.55 -3.33
CA ILE A 106 14.42 -20.58 -4.01
C ILE A 106 13.84 -19.17 -3.77
N PRO A 107 14.66 -18.20 -3.34
CA PRO A 107 14.23 -16.81 -3.26
C PRO A 107 13.74 -16.28 -4.62
N LYS A 108 12.63 -15.54 -4.64
CA LYS A 108 12.12 -14.91 -5.86
C LYS A 108 13.07 -13.82 -6.31
N ARG A 109 13.54 -13.89 -7.56
CA ARG A 109 14.41 -12.86 -8.15
C ARG A 109 13.79 -11.47 -7.94
N CYS A 110 14.58 -10.56 -7.36
CA CYS A 110 14.23 -9.16 -7.09
C CYS A 110 13.07 -8.95 -6.09
N SER A 111 12.75 -9.94 -5.26
CA SER A 111 11.70 -9.88 -4.24
C SER A 111 12.09 -10.75 -3.05
N ASN A 112 13.36 -10.73 -2.65
CA ASN A 112 13.84 -11.59 -1.55
C ASN A 112 13.47 -11.00 -0.18
N THR A 113 13.29 -9.68 -0.13
CA THR A 113 12.84 -8.95 1.05
C THR A 113 11.61 -8.10 0.72
N PRO A 114 10.80 -7.72 1.74
CA PRO A 114 9.69 -6.78 1.57
C PRO A 114 10.07 -5.45 0.89
N GLU A 115 11.27 -4.92 1.18
CA GLU A 115 11.82 -3.69 0.60
C GLU A 115 12.14 -3.85 -0.88
N GLU A 116 12.80 -4.95 -1.26
CA GLU A 116 13.06 -5.26 -2.67
C GLU A 116 11.75 -5.45 -3.45
N HIS A 117 10.77 -6.15 -2.86
CA HIS A 117 9.45 -6.34 -3.45
C HIS A 117 8.77 -5.00 -3.74
N MET A 118 8.74 -4.10 -2.75
CA MET A 118 8.14 -2.77 -2.93
C MET A 118 8.90 -1.94 -3.98
N ALA A 119 10.23 -1.95 -3.96
CA ALA A 119 11.03 -1.25 -4.96
C ALA A 119 10.76 -1.78 -6.38
N TYR A 120 10.68 -3.10 -6.55
CA TYR A 120 10.33 -3.73 -7.81
C TYR A 120 8.93 -3.31 -8.29
N ILE A 121 7.92 -3.37 -7.42
CA ILE A 121 6.56 -2.98 -7.81
C ILE A 121 6.50 -1.48 -8.16
N TRP A 122 7.25 -0.65 -7.44
CA TRP A 122 7.37 0.77 -7.76
C TRP A 122 7.94 0.97 -9.17
N ASP A 123 9.13 0.43 -9.44
CA ASP A 123 9.89 0.67 -10.67
C ASP A 123 9.20 0.13 -11.93
N TYR A 124 8.50 -1.01 -11.81
CA TYR A 124 7.92 -1.69 -12.97
C TYR A 124 6.45 -1.37 -13.20
N PHE A 125 5.69 -0.99 -12.16
CA PHE A 125 4.25 -0.79 -12.27
C PHE A 125 3.81 0.62 -11.86
N ILE A 126 4.15 1.06 -10.64
CA ILE A 126 3.58 2.31 -10.11
C ILE A 126 4.20 3.53 -10.77
N SER A 127 5.53 3.57 -10.97
CA SER A 127 6.22 4.70 -11.60
C SER A 127 5.73 4.95 -13.02
N LYS A 128 5.46 3.87 -13.76
CA LYS A 128 5.00 3.88 -15.16
C LYS A 128 3.51 4.22 -15.33
N ALA A 129 2.72 4.20 -14.26
CA ALA A 129 1.29 4.53 -14.33
C ALA A 129 1.09 6.05 -14.47
N GLU A 130 0.95 6.54 -15.70
CA GLU A 130 0.80 7.98 -15.97
C GLU A 130 -0.52 8.57 -15.44
N GLY A 131 -0.48 9.83 -15.00
CA GLY A 131 -1.68 10.57 -14.56
C GLY A 131 -2.30 10.12 -13.24
N LYS A 132 -1.66 9.20 -12.51
CA LYS A 132 -2.20 8.66 -11.25
C LYS A 132 -1.60 9.30 -10.01
N ASP A 133 -2.50 9.87 -9.20
CA ASP A 133 -2.23 10.24 -7.81
C ASP A 133 -2.24 9.00 -6.93
N VAL A 134 -1.15 8.77 -6.18
CA VAL A 134 -0.97 7.55 -5.39
C VAL A 134 -1.20 7.82 -3.90
N ALA A 135 -1.97 6.96 -3.25
CA ALA A 135 -2.08 6.88 -1.80
C ALA A 135 -1.53 5.55 -1.29
N PHE A 136 -0.96 5.56 -0.09
CA PHE A 136 -0.52 4.36 0.60
C PHE A 136 -1.31 4.17 1.88
N LEU A 137 -1.81 2.95 2.09
CA LEU A 137 -2.31 2.48 3.38
C LEU A 137 -1.37 1.38 3.87
N VAL A 138 -0.74 1.63 5.00
CA VAL A 138 0.44 0.90 5.43
C VAL A 138 0.26 0.45 6.88
N HIS A 139 0.48 -0.82 7.17
CA HIS A 139 0.31 -1.40 8.51
C HIS A 139 1.62 -2.03 9.01
N GLY A 140 1.93 -1.82 10.30
CA GLY A 140 3.08 -2.45 10.98
C GLY A 140 4.42 -2.19 10.29
N TYR A 141 5.17 -3.27 10.03
CA TYR A 141 6.44 -3.30 9.32
C TYR A 141 6.38 -2.67 7.92
N GLY A 142 5.22 -2.65 7.28
CA GLY A 142 5.05 -1.99 5.99
C GLY A 142 5.49 -0.52 6.00
N GLY A 143 5.48 0.14 7.18
CA GLY A 143 5.99 1.50 7.30
C GLY A 143 7.49 1.60 7.11
N LEU A 144 8.26 0.62 7.58
CA LEU A 144 9.70 0.56 7.32
C LEU A 144 9.97 0.40 5.82
N VAL A 145 9.20 -0.48 5.17
CA VAL A 145 9.25 -0.72 3.72
C VAL A 145 8.93 0.55 2.92
N PHE A 146 7.90 1.29 3.34
CA PHE A 146 7.55 2.55 2.69
C PHE A 146 8.64 3.62 2.87
N MET A 147 9.22 3.75 4.06
CA MET A 147 10.30 4.73 4.30
C MET A 147 11.55 4.38 3.48
N ASP A 148 11.90 3.10 3.36
CA ASP A 148 12.99 2.65 2.47
C ASP A 148 12.72 3.03 1.00
N LEU A 149 11.50 2.81 0.51
CA LEU A 149 11.08 3.25 -0.83
C LEU A 149 11.24 4.77 -0.99
N LEU A 150 10.79 5.55 -0.01
CA LEU A 150 10.87 7.02 -0.03
C LEU A 150 12.32 7.50 -0.08
N VAL A 151 13.25 6.85 0.60
CA VAL A 151 14.68 7.18 0.54
C VAL A 151 15.27 6.79 -0.83
N ARG A 152 14.96 5.59 -1.35
CA ARG A 152 15.52 5.07 -2.61
C ARG A 152 14.97 5.75 -3.87
N ARG A 153 13.74 6.26 -3.84
CA ARG A 153 13.01 6.85 -4.98
C ARG A 153 12.43 8.23 -4.66
N LYS A 154 13.15 8.99 -3.83
CA LYS A 154 12.75 10.31 -3.27
C LYS A 154 11.91 11.17 -4.22
N TRP A 155 12.46 11.54 -5.37
CA TRP A 155 11.81 12.49 -6.27
C TRP A 155 10.51 11.96 -6.89
N GLU A 156 10.54 10.71 -7.36
CA GLU A 156 9.37 10.07 -7.96
C GLU A 156 8.25 9.91 -6.94
N VAL A 157 8.57 9.40 -5.75
CA VAL A 157 7.61 9.19 -4.67
C VAL A 157 7.00 10.52 -4.24
N MET A 158 7.83 11.54 -3.99
CA MET A 158 7.35 12.86 -3.58
C MET A 158 6.46 13.55 -4.63
N SER A 159 6.67 13.26 -5.92
CA SER A 159 5.86 13.83 -7.01
C SER A 159 4.49 13.15 -7.15
N LYS A 160 4.44 11.84 -6.94
CA LYS A 160 3.30 10.99 -7.32
C LYS A 160 2.41 10.64 -6.14
N VAL A 161 3.00 10.49 -4.95
CA VAL A 161 2.28 10.17 -3.72
C VAL A 161 1.68 11.43 -3.12
N TYR A 162 0.37 11.44 -2.90
CA TYR A 162 -0.32 12.59 -2.30
C TYR A 162 -0.69 12.37 -0.82
N ALA A 163 -0.76 11.13 -0.36
CA ALA A 163 -1.08 10.82 1.04
C ALA A 163 -0.58 9.42 1.45
N VAL A 164 -0.20 9.29 2.71
CA VAL A 164 0.26 8.04 3.34
C VAL A 164 -0.43 7.91 4.70
N ALA A 165 -1.17 6.83 4.88
CA ALA A 165 -1.75 6.46 6.17
C ALA A 165 -0.93 5.32 6.77
N LEU A 166 -0.27 5.61 7.89
CA LEU A 166 0.52 4.64 8.66
C LEU A 166 -0.35 4.14 9.81
N ILE A 167 -0.50 2.83 9.95
CA ILE A 167 -1.29 2.18 10.99
C ILE A 167 -0.34 1.39 11.87
N ASP A 168 -0.25 1.80 13.12
CA ASP A 168 0.55 1.17 14.18
C ASP A 168 1.92 0.69 13.68
N SER A 169 2.67 1.63 13.10
CA SER A 169 3.84 1.32 12.28
C SER A 169 5.14 1.31 13.10
N GLU A 170 6.02 0.35 12.82
CA GLU A 170 7.32 0.19 13.51
C GLU A 170 8.40 1.19 13.04
N HIS A 171 8.05 2.10 12.13
CA HIS A 171 9.02 3.01 11.52
C HIS A 171 9.63 4.03 12.49
N HIS A 172 10.88 4.40 12.21
CA HIS A 172 11.68 5.34 12.98
C HIS A 172 12.26 6.40 12.05
N VAL A 173 11.56 7.52 11.93
CA VAL A 173 11.90 8.56 10.95
C VAL A 173 13.33 9.08 11.10
N GLY A 174 13.79 9.38 12.33
CA GLY A 174 15.17 9.83 12.55
C GLY A 174 16.25 8.83 12.13
N HIS A 175 16.03 7.52 12.31
CA HIS A 175 17.01 6.51 11.92
C HIS A 175 16.96 6.20 10.41
N GLN A 176 15.78 6.30 9.79
CA GLN A 176 15.59 5.90 8.40
C GLN A 176 15.81 7.03 7.39
N LEU A 177 15.39 8.25 7.73
CA LEU A 177 15.48 9.41 6.84
C LEU A 177 16.68 10.30 7.13
N GLY A 178 17.38 10.05 8.25
CA GLY A 178 18.51 10.87 8.69
C GLY A 178 18.11 12.34 8.89
N SER A 179 18.99 13.25 8.47
CA SER A 179 18.81 14.71 8.64
C SER A 179 18.28 15.41 7.38
N ASP A 180 17.65 14.69 6.45
CA ASP A 180 17.13 15.27 5.21
C ASP A 180 15.88 16.13 5.49
N ILE A 181 16.11 17.44 5.59
CA ILE A 181 15.08 18.45 5.89
C ILE A 181 13.91 18.39 4.90
N GLN A 182 14.18 18.09 3.64
CA GLN A 182 13.14 18.06 2.60
C GLN A 182 12.23 16.85 2.76
N LEU A 183 12.79 15.68 3.07
CA LEU A 183 12.01 14.48 3.34
C LEU A 183 11.18 14.64 4.62
N LEU A 184 11.78 15.20 5.68
CA LEU A 184 11.09 15.47 6.95
C LEU A 184 9.90 16.43 6.73
N ALA A 185 10.10 17.50 5.97
CA ALA A 185 9.02 18.42 5.62
C ALA A 185 7.93 17.72 4.79
N TRP A 186 8.31 16.86 3.84
CA TRP A 186 7.35 16.14 3.01
C TRP A 186 6.49 15.17 3.83
N ILE A 187 7.11 14.34 4.68
CA ILE A 187 6.40 13.40 5.57
C ILE A 187 5.43 14.15 6.47
N LYS A 188 5.84 15.30 7.04
CA LYS A 188 4.98 16.11 7.89
C LYS A 188 3.68 16.55 7.21
N HIS A 189 3.70 16.74 5.90
CA HIS A 189 2.53 17.17 5.12
C HIS A 189 1.73 16.02 4.50
N HIS A 190 2.37 14.91 4.15
CA HIS A 190 1.77 13.82 3.38
C HIS A 190 1.50 12.55 4.19
N CYS A 191 2.07 12.42 5.39
CA CYS A 191 1.86 11.27 6.26
C CYS A 191 0.98 11.62 7.45
N ARG A 192 0.15 10.65 7.85
CA ARG A 192 -0.57 10.66 9.13
C ARG A 192 -0.55 9.25 9.72
N GLU A 193 -0.37 9.17 11.03
CA GLU A 193 -0.27 7.90 11.73
C GLU A 193 -1.44 7.67 12.69
N TRP A 194 -1.99 6.45 12.63
CA TRP A 194 -2.99 5.92 13.54
C TRP A 194 -2.32 4.87 14.43
N VAL A 195 -2.08 5.20 15.69
CA VAL A 195 -1.43 4.30 16.66
C VAL A 195 -2.46 3.63 17.55
N THR A 196 -2.13 2.43 18.02
CA THR A 196 -2.91 1.77 19.08
C THR A 196 -2.91 2.62 20.34
N SER A 197 -4.10 2.84 20.91
CA SER A 197 -4.28 3.70 22.08
C SER A 197 -5.65 3.47 22.72
N PRO A 198 -5.77 3.60 24.06
CA PRO A 198 -7.07 3.57 24.74
C PRO A 198 -7.93 4.80 24.44
N LYS A 199 -7.37 5.83 23.79
CA LYS A 199 -8.12 7.03 23.43
C LYS A 199 -9.12 6.74 22.33
N PRO A 200 -10.25 7.46 22.28
CA PRO A 200 -11.17 7.38 21.15
C PRO A 200 -10.48 7.66 19.81
N LEU A 201 -11.00 7.07 18.74
CA LEU A 201 -10.55 7.27 17.36
C LEU A 201 -10.34 8.76 17.06
N ASP A 202 -9.28 9.08 16.31
CA ASP A 202 -8.88 10.43 15.89
C ASP A 202 -8.41 11.39 17.00
N LYS A 203 -8.42 10.98 18.27
CA LYS A 203 -7.84 11.82 19.32
C LYS A 203 -6.32 11.85 19.22
N PRO A 204 -5.66 12.99 19.47
CA PRO A 204 -4.20 13.07 19.45
C PRO A 204 -3.57 12.05 20.40
N ALA A 205 -2.75 11.17 19.84
CA ALA A 205 -1.92 10.23 20.58
C ALA A 205 -0.53 10.87 20.68
N ALA A 206 -0.30 11.58 21.79
CA ALA A 206 0.98 12.24 22.03
C ALA A 206 2.00 11.19 22.47
N THR A 207 2.88 10.78 21.56
CA THR A 207 4.13 10.12 21.92
C THR A 207 5.16 11.23 22.09
N VAL A 208 5.61 11.46 23.32
CA VAL A 208 6.54 12.55 23.72
C VAL A 208 7.85 12.60 22.88
N LEU A 209 8.13 11.53 22.12
CA LEU A 209 9.36 11.33 21.33
C LEU A 209 9.21 11.48 19.80
N LYS A 210 8.00 11.50 19.21
CA LYS A 210 7.80 11.60 17.75
C LYS A 210 7.10 12.92 17.39
N LYS A 211 7.85 14.01 17.24
CA LYS A 211 7.33 15.37 16.96
C LYS A 211 7.23 15.68 15.45
N GLU A 212 7.32 14.68 14.60
CA GLU A 212 7.67 14.88 13.19
C GLU A 212 6.44 14.97 12.27
N PHE A 213 5.35 14.27 12.56
CA PHE A 213 4.10 14.31 11.78
C PHE A 213 2.87 13.94 12.64
N PRO A 214 1.63 14.24 12.20
CA PRO A 214 0.44 14.10 13.03
C PRO A 214 0.13 12.64 13.38
N THR A 215 0.05 12.35 14.69
CA THR A 215 -0.30 11.03 15.23
C THR A 215 -1.63 11.09 15.98
N VAL A 216 -2.53 10.16 15.66
CA VAL A 216 -3.84 10.02 16.29
C VAL A 216 -4.11 8.58 16.72
N SER A 217 -5.08 8.40 17.62
CA SER A 217 -5.53 7.07 18.03
C SER A 217 -6.25 6.35 16.90
N ALA A 218 -5.97 5.06 16.74
CA ALA A 218 -6.72 4.10 15.93
C ALA A 218 -8.05 3.67 16.56
N GLY A 219 -8.34 4.07 17.81
CA GLY A 219 -9.57 3.71 18.52
C GLY A 219 -9.59 2.28 19.08
N THR A 220 -8.42 1.64 19.18
CA THR A 220 -8.24 0.31 19.74
C THR A 220 -6.84 0.18 20.33
N GLU A 221 -6.68 -0.68 21.32
CA GLU A 221 -5.38 -1.09 21.85
C GLU A 221 -4.83 -2.34 21.15
N GLU A 222 -5.67 -3.01 20.35
CA GLU A 222 -5.27 -4.22 19.63
C GLU A 222 -4.66 -3.90 18.26
N HIS A 223 -3.38 -4.22 18.11
CA HIS A 223 -2.63 -4.07 16.86
C HIS A 223 -3.34 -4.72 15.66
N ASN A 224 -3.88 -5.93 15.85
CA ASN A 224 -4.55 -6.71 14.82
C ASN A 224 -5.85 -6.07 14.32
N LEU A 225 -6.54 -5.30 15.18
CA LEU A 225 -7.80 -4.65 14.84
C LEU A 225 -7.60 -3.22 14.33
N ALA A 226 -6.43 -2.61 14.59
CA ALA A 226 -6.14 -1.23 14.22
C ALA A 226 -6.47 -0.90 12.74
N PRO A 227 -6.17 -1.75 11.73
CA PRO A 227 -6.55 -1.49 10.35
C PRO A 227 -8.06 -1.36 10.14
N SER A 228 -8.85 -2.24 10.77
CA SER A 228 -10.31 -2.23 10.65
C SER A 228 -10.95 -1.07 11.41
N SER A 229 -10.48 -0.77 12.63
CA SER A 229 -11.03 0.27 13.49
C SER A 229 -10.78 1.68 12.95
N SER A 230 -9.63 1.91 12.30
CA SER A 230 -9.23 3.24 11.82
C SER A 230 -9.67 3.55 10.38
N LEU A 231 -10.21 2.55 9.66
CA LEU A 231 -10.40 2.61 8.21
C LEU A 231 -11.25 3.79 7.74
N GLN A 232 -12.37 4.07 8.40
CA GLN A 232 -13.25 5.19 8.05
C GLN A 232 -12.54 6.55 8.17
N SER A 233 -11.73 6.72 9.23
CA SER A 233 -10.94 7.94 9.43
C SER A 233 -9.86 8.10 8.36
N ILE A 234 -9.20 7.00 7.97
CA ILE A 234 -8.19 6.99 6.93
C ILE A 234 -8.77 7.44 5.59
N PHE A 235 -9.92 6.90 5.18
CA PHE A 235 -10.55 7.33 3.93
C PHE A 235 -11.03 8.79 3.96
N LYS A 236 -11.47 9.27 5.13
CA LYS A 236 -11.77 10.70 5.33
C LYS A 236 -10.51 11.56 5.14
N TYR A 237 -9.37 11.10 5.66
CA TYR A 237 -8.08 11.76 5.47
C TYR A 237 -7.68 11.77 3.98
N PHE A 238 -7.71 10.63 3.30
CA PHE A 238 -7.39 10.56 1.86
C PHE A 238 -8.26 11.49 1.01
N ARG A 239 -9.57 11.52 1.25
CA ARG A 239 -10.49 12.41 0.55
C ARG A 239 -10.13 13.88 0.78
N LYS A 240 -9.76 14.26 2.00
CA LYS A 240 -9.35 15.63 2.34
C LYS A 240 -8.04 15.99 1.64
N SER A 241 -7.04 15.12 1.69
CA SER A 241 -5.73 15.35 1.07
C SER A 241 -5.82 15.47 -0.45
N LEU A 242 -6.63 14.62 -1.10
CA LEU A 242 -6.82 14.67 -2.55
C LEU A 242 -7.50 15.98 -2.99
N LYS A 243 -8.52 16.43 -2.25
CA LYS A 243 -9.15 17.75 -2.49
C LYS A 243 -8.18 18.91 -2.32
N ALA A 244 -7.34 18.87 -1.29
CA ALA A 244 -6.34 19.90 -1.05
C ALA A 244 -5.32 19.98 -2.20
N LYS A 245 -4.86 18.82 -2.70
CA LYS A 245 -3.97 18.74 -3.86
C LYS A 245 -4.62 19.33 -5.11
N ALA A 246 -5.86 18.94 -5.40
CA ALA A 246 -6.60 19.47 -6.54
C ALA A 246 -6.73 21.00 -6.48
N ALA A 247 -7.06 21.56 -5.32
CA ALA A 247 -7.17 23.01 -5.14
C ALA A 247 -5.86 23.76 -5.38
N ILE A 248 -4.71 23.20 -4.96
CA ILE A 248 -3.39 23.78 -5.22
C ILE A 248 -3.05 23.74 -6.72
N ASN A 249 -3.42 22.67 -7.42
CA ASN A 249 -3.21 22.57 -8.87
C ASN A 249 -4.06 23.61 -9.63
N PHE A 250 -5.33 23.79 -9.24
CA PHE A 250 -6.21 24.80 -9.84
C PHE A 250 -5.71 26.23 -9.64
N SER A 251 -5.15 26.56 -8.47
CA SER A 251 -4.62 27.93 -8.21
C SER A 251 -3.31 28.23 -8.95
N ARG A 252 -2.58 27.20 -9.39
CA ARG A 252 -1.33 27.33 -10.17
C ARG A 252 -1.56 27.48 -11.67
N VAL A 253 -2.78 27.26 -12.18
CA VAL A 253 -3.09 27.52 -13.58
C VAL A 253 -3.21 29.04 -13.78
N PRO A 254 -2.40 29.68 -14.65
CA PRO A 254 -2.52 31.11 -14.91
C PRO A 254 -3.90 31.39 -15.50
N ILE A 255 -4.66 32.27 -14.85
CA ILE A 255 -5.89 32.81 -15.43
C ILE A 255 -5.47 33.66 -16.64
N VAL A 256 -5.64 33.11 -17.85
CA VAL A 256 -5.44 33.85 -19.09
C VAL A 256 -6.55 34.90 -19.19
N THR A 257 -6.32 36.10 -18.68
CA THR A 257 -7.20 37.24 -18.91
C THR A 257 -7.01 37.71 -20.35
N ARG A 258 -8.03 37.49 -21.17
CA ARG A 258 -8.10 38.02 -22.54
C ARG A 258 -8.34 39.53 -22.46
N SER A 259 -7.29 40.33 -22.24
CA SER A 259 -7.40 41.78 -22.39
C SER A 259 -7.46 42.12 -23.88
N SER A 260 -8.64 42.52 -24.35
CA SER A 260 -8.85 43.02 -25.70
C SER A 260 -8.20 44.40 -25.85
N THR A 261 -6.97 44.45 -26.36
CA THR A 261 -6.35 45.69 -26.85
C THR A 261 -7.04 46.15 -28.13
N LYS A 262 -8.09 46.99 -27.99
CA LYS A 262 -8.54 47.85 -29.10
C LYS A 262 -7.46 48.92 -29.32
N ARG A 263 -6.56 48.70 -30.29
CA ARG A 263 -5.77 49.77 -30.90
C ARG A 263 -6.75 50.76 -31.53
N LYS A 264 -6.90 51.95 -30.94
CA LYS A 264 -7.43 53.12 -31.65
C LYS A 264 -6.34 53.57 -32.63
N GLN A 265 -6.60 53.39 -33.92
CA GLN A 265 -5.98 54.23 -34.95
C GLN A 265 -6.63 55.61 -34.84
N SER A 266 -5.83 56.63 -34.55
CA SER A 266 -6.18 58.03 -34.77
C SER A 266 -5.32 58.55 -35.90
N ALA A 267 -6.00 59.19 -36.84
CA ALA A 267 -5.50 59.83 -38.06
C ALA A 267 -4.51 60.96 -37.79
#